data_AF-A0AAW2HGE7-F1
#
_entry.id   AF-A0AAW2HGE7-F1
#
_cell.length_a   1.000
_cell.length_b   1.000
_cell.length_c   1.000
_cell.angle_alpha   90.00
_cell.angle_beta   90.00
_cell.angle_gamma   90.00
#
_symmetry.space_group_name_H-M   'P 1'
#
loop_
_entity.id
_entity.type
_entity.pdbx_description
1 polymer ?
#
loop_
_entity_poly.entity_id
_entity_poly.type
_entity_poly.pdbx_seq_one_letter_code
_entity_poly.pdbx_strand_id
1 'polypeptide(L)'
;MAGKATVVHFHVTVLSLDSINEEAMTYVADIFLAQSWRDPRLRLPGNMKEEYRILDVEWLRDIWRPDCFFKNAKKVTFHEMSVPNHYLWLYHDKTLLYMSKLTLVLSCAMKFESYPHDTQICLMMIESLSHTVNDLVFVWNATDPLVVNPEIELPQLDIANNYTADCTIEYSTGNFTCLAVVFTLKRRLGYHLLHTYIPSALIVVMSWISFWIKPEAIPARVTLGVTSLLTLATQNTQSQQSLPPVSYVKAIDVWMSSCSVFVFLSLMEFAIVNSYMEPISSKHGKGFSAEEMPGLPARVAGCRGKEMALCIDRFSRYFFPFSFFILNVVYWSTFL
;
A
#
# COMPACT_ATOMS: atom_id res chain seq x y z
N MET A 1 -23.21 -37.58 -27.73
CA MET A 1 -24.50 -36.95 -27.35
C MET A 1 -24.13 -35.75 -26.49
N ALA A 2 -24.31 -34.53 -27.02
CA ALA A 2 -23.95 -33.31 -26.32
C ALA A 2 -24.81 -33.17 -25.05
N GLY A 3 -24.19 -33.39 -23.90
CA GLY A 3 -24.84 -33.20 -22.60
C GLY A 3 -24.99 -31.71 -22.30
N LYS A 4 -25.90 -31.36 -21.40
CA LYS A 4 -25.92 -30.01 -20.80
C LYS A 4 -24.61 -29.80 -20.02
N ALA A 5 -24.11 -28.57 -20.01
CA ALA A 5 -22.96 -28.20 -19.21
C ALA A 5 -23.15 -28.60 -17.74
N THR A 6 -22.10 -29.10 -17.10
CA THR A 6 -22.12 -29.42 -15.68
C THR A 6 -22.06 -28.12 -14.89
N VAL A 7 -23.05 -27.88 -14.05
CA VAL A 7 -23.07 -26.70 -13.17
C VAL A 7 -22.41 -27.06 -11.85
N VAL A 8 -21.42 -26.27 -11.45
CA VAL A 8 -20.71 -26.41 -10.18
C VAL A 8 -20.97 -25.18 -9.33
N HIS A 9 -21.53 -25.40 -8.15
CA HIS A 9 -21.80 -24.36 -7.17
C HIS A 9 -20.60 -24.16 -6.25
N PHE A 10 -20.13 -22.93 -6.14
CA PHE A 10 -19.01 -22.54 -5.29
C PHE A 10 -19.49 -21.80 -4.05
N HIS A 11 -18.89 -22.13 -2.92
CA HIS A 11 -18.95 -21.34 -1.70
C HIS A 11 -17.52 -21.24 -1.15
N VAL A 12 -17.11 -20.02 -0.80
CA VAL A 12 -15.82 -19.75 -0.17
C VAL A 12 -16.01 -19.23 1.25
N THR A 13 -15.35 -19.86 2.21
CA THR A 13 -15.23 -19.32 3.57
C THR A 13 -13.80 -18.84 3.79
N VAL A 14 -13.63 -17.54 4.07
CA VAL A 14 -12.34 -16.93 4.37
C VAL A 14 -12.08 -17.03 5.86
N LEU A 15 -11.06 -17.79 6.24
CA LEU A 15 -10.65 -18.00 7.63
C LEU A 15 -9.74 -16.89 8.12
N SER A 16 -8.77 -16.52 7.29
CA SER A 16 -7.82 -15.44 7.55
C SER A 16 -7.35 -14.83 6.23
N LEU A 17 -7.06 -13.54 6.28
CA LEU A 17 -6.20 -12.87 5.32
C LEU A 17 -4.92 -12.50 6.08
N ASP A 18 -3.77 -12.89 5.56
CA ASP A 18 -2.48 -12.74 6.22
C ASP A 18 -1.43 -12.18 5.25
N SER A 19 -0.28 -11.77 5.79
CA SER A 19 0.97 -11.37 5.13
C SER A 19 0.78 -10.68 3.77
N ILE A 20 0.13 -9.52 3.79
CA ILE A 20 0.08 -8.63 2.63
C ILE A 20 1.49 -8.09 2.41
N ASN A 21 2.14 -8.55 1.34
CA ASN A 21 3.48 -8.16 0.95
C ASN A 21 3.41 -7.20 -0.23
N GLU A 22 3.70 -5.94 0.04
CA GLU A 22 3.63 -4.84 -0.91
C GLU A 22 4.76 -4.91 -1.94
N GLU A 23 5.98 -5.28 -1.51
CA GLU A 23 7.15 -5.43 -2.37
C GLU A 23 6.93 -6.54 -3.42
N ALA A 24 6.42 -7.68 -2.99
CA ALA A 24 6.14 -8.82 -3.86
C ALA A 24 4.79 -8.72 -4.60
N MET A 25 3.97 -7.71 -4.28
CA MET A 25 2.59 -7.53 -4.76
C MET A 25 1.73 -8.80 -4.57
N THR A 26 1.74 -9.34 -3.35
CA THR A 26 1.04 -10.58 -2.98
C THR A 26 0.33 -10.47 -1.65
N TYR A 27 -0.67 -11.31 -1.45
CA TYR A 27 -1.30 -11.52 -0.15
C TYR A 27 -1.55 -13.01 0.08
N VAL A 28 -1.66 -13.39 1.35
CA VAL A 28 -1.96 -14.76 1.74
C VAL A 28 -3.39 -14.85 2.23
N ALA A 29 -4.10 -15.91 1.84
CA ALA A 29 -5.46 -16.17 2.26
C ALA A 29 -5.61 -17.63 2.66
N ASP A 30 -6.12 -17.87 3.86
CA ASP A 30 -6.57 -19.20 4.27
C ASP A 30 -8.08 -19.30 4.07
N ILE A 31 -8.48 -20.29 3.29
CA ILE A 31 -9.89 -20.47 2.92
C ILE A 31 -10.33 -21.92 3.09
N PHE A 32 -11.63 -22.11 3.30
CA PHE A 32 -12.33 -23.32 2.88
C PHE A 32 -12.97 -23.07 1.53
N LEU A 33 -12.59 -23.88 0.55
CA LEU A 33 -13.22 -23.92 -0.76
C LEU A 33 -14.23 -25.07 -0.79
N ALA A 34 -15.50 -24.74 -1.01
CA ALA A 34 -16.58 -25.70 -1.20
C ALA A 34 -17.03 -25.72 -2.65
N GLN A 35 -17.17 -26.91 -3.21
CA GLN A 35 -17.63 -27.17 -4.56
C GLN A 35 -18.75 -28.19 -4.51
N SER A 36 -19.88 -27.88 -5.13
CA SER A 36 -21.01 -28.80 -5.21
C SER A 36 -21.44 -29.02 -6.65
N TRP A 37 -21.55 -30.29 -7.06
CA TRP A 37 -22.00 -30.66 -8.39
C TRP A 37 -22.80 -31.96 -8.33
N ARG A 38 -23.68 -32.14 -9.30
CA ARG A 38 -24.50 -33.35 -9.42
C ARG A 38 -23.89 -34.31 -10.42
N ASP A 39 -23.65 -35.56 -10.04
CA ASP A 39 -23.19 -36.61 -10.96
C ASP A 39 -24.27 -37.70 -11.14
N PRO A 40 -25.01 -37.69 -12.26
CA PRO A 40 -26.05 -38.68 -12.53
C PRO A 40 -25.54 -40.13 -12.63
N ARG A 41 -24.25 -40.34 -12.90
CA ARG A 41 -23.63 -41.66 -13.10
C ARG A 41 -23.53 -42.46 -11.81
N LEU A 42 -23.51 -41.78 -10.66
CA LEU A 42 -23.45 -42.42 -9.35
C LEU A 42 -24.72 -43.25 -9.10
N ARG A 43 -24.51 -44.50 -8.68
CA ARG A 43 -25.58 -45.43 -8.30
C ARG A 43 -25.53 -45.61 -6.78
N LEU A 44 -26.54 -45.06 -6.11
CA LEU A 44 -26.67 -45.15 -4.66
C LEU A 44 -27.35 -46.47 -4.28
N PRO A 45 -26.95 -47.09 -3.15
CA PRO A 45 -27.67 -48.24 -2.62
C PRO A 45 -29.07 -47.83 -2.18
N GLY A 46 -30.09 -48.61 -2.57
CA GLY A 46 -31.50 -48.31 -2.26
C GLY A 46 -31.86 -48.26 -0.77
N ASN A 47 -30.97 -48.76 0.10
CA ASN A 47 -31.15 -48.77 1.56
C ASN A 47 -30.51 -47.56 2.26
N MET A 48 -30.12 -46.50 1.54
CA MET A 48 -29.59 -45.28 2.14
C MET A 48 -30.72 -44.50 2.83
N LYS A 49 -30.78 -44.59 4.16
CA LYS A 49 -31.76 -43.89 5.00
C LYS A 49 -31.36 -42.46 5.36
N GLU A 50 -30.06 -42.18 5.38
CA GLU A 50 -29.50 -40.87 5.69
C GLU A 50 -29.61 -39.92 4.49
N GLU A 51 -29.80 -38.63 4.76
CA GLU A 51 -29.90 -37.59 3.72
C GLU A 51 -28.58 -37.41 2.96
N TYR A 52 -27.46 -37.57 3.67
CA TYR A 52 -26.11 -37.51 3.13
C TYR A 52 -25.22 -38.57 3.78
N ARG A 53 -24.13 -38.93 3.09
CA ARG A 53 -23.08 -39.80 3.61
C ARG A 53 -21.71 -39.17 3.39
N ILE A 54 -20.88 -39.20 4.41
CA ILE A 54 -19.49 -38.76 4.31
C ILE A 54 -18.69 -39.91 3.67
N LEU A 55 -18.01 -39.61 2.56
CA LEU A 55 -17.12 -40.53 1.87
C LEU A 55 -15.67 -40.26 2.28
N ASP A 56 -14.86 -41.32 2.26
CA ASP A 56 -13.42 -41.21 2.41
C ASP A 56 -12.81 -40.47 1.20
N VAL A 57 -11.74 -39.74 1.45
CA VAL A 57 -11.05 -38.88 0.47
C VAL A 57 -10.46 -39.69 -0.68
N GLU A 58 -10.13 -40.96 -0.44
CA GLU A 58 -9.60 -41.87 -1.47
C GLU A 58 -10.55 -42.04 -2.67
N TRP A 59 -11.86 -41.91 -2.47
CA TRP A 59 -12.86 -41.97 -3.54
C TRP A 59 -12.68 -40.87 -4.60
N LEU A 60 -12.01 -39.76 -4.27
CA LEU A 60 -11.69 -38.70 -5.23
C LEU A 60 -10.75 -39.16 -6.35
N ARG A 61 -10.10 -40.32 -6.22
CA ARG A 61 -9.27 -40.91 -7.29
C ARG A 61 -10.12 -41.57 -8.38
N ASP A 62 -11.31 -42.05 -8.01
CA ASP A 62 -12.21 -42.81 -8.90
C ASP A 62 -13.42 -42.01 -9.37
N ILE A 63 -13.69 -40.86 -8.74
CA ILE A 63 -14.80 -39.97 -9.06
C ILE A 63 -14.28 -38.75 -9.83
N TRP A 64 -15.00 -38.35 -10.88
CA TRP A 64 -14.70 -37.11 -11.59
C TRP A 64 -14.92 -35.89 -10.67
N ARG A 65 -13.99 -34.93 -10.73
CA ARG A 65 -14.09 -33.65 -10.02
C ARG A 65 -13.87 -32.48 -10.99
N PRO A 66 -14.47 -31.31 -10.73
CA PRO A 66 -14.21 -30.10 -11.51
C PRO A 66 -12.73 -29.71 -11.50
N ASP A 67 -12.23 -29.28 -12.64
CA ASP A 67 -10.86 -28.81 -12.85
C ASP A 67 -10.76 -27.30 -12.61
N CYS A 68 -10.95 -26.86 -11.37
CA CYS A 68 -10.75 -25.46 -11.00
C CYS A 68 -9.30 -25.20 -10.58
N PHE A 69 -8.79 -24.01 -10.91
CA PHE A 69 -7.51 -23.50 -10.40
C PHE A 69 -7.61 -22.01 -10.06
N PHE A 70 -6.68 -21.54 -9.23
CA PHE A 70 -6.62 -20.11 -8.88
C PHE A 70 -5.74 -19.37 -9.89
N LYS A 71 -6.37 -18.56 -10.75
CA LYS A 71 -5.71 -17.89 -11.88
C LYS A 71 -4.55 -16.99 -11.47
N ASN A 72 -4.70 -16.29 -10.35
CA ASN A 72 -3.68 -15.38 -9.81
C ASN A 72 -2.88 -15.98 -8.64
N ALA A 73 -2.95 -17.29 -8.40
CA ALA A 73 -2.12 -17.91 -7.37
C ALA A 73 -0.67 -18.07 -7.84
N LYS A 74 0.27 -17.57 -7.05
CA LYS A 74 1.69 -17.90 -7.17
C LYS A 74 2.00 -19.24 -6.50
N LYS A 75 1.29 -19.58 -5.43
CA LYS A 75 1.43 -20.83 -4.69
C LYS A 75 0.09 -21.22 -4.07
N VAL A 76 -0.23 -22.51 -4.13
CA VAL A 76 -1.41 -23.11 -3.48
C VAL A 76 -0.90 -24.26 -2.62
N THR A 77 -1.30 -24.29 -1.35
CA THR A 77 -0.93 -25.35 -0.42
C THR A 77 -2.16 -25.99 0.20
N PHE A 78 -2.23 -27.31 0.07
CA PHE A 78 -3.22 -28.14 0.73
C PHE A 78 -2.74 -28.50 2.14
N HIS A 79 -3.67 -28.54 3.10
CA HIS A 79 -3.34 -28.85 4.49
C HIS A 79 -3.56 -30.33 4.81
N GLU A 80 -2.49 -30.98 5.27
CA GLU A 80 -2.51 -32.34 5.80
C GLU A 80 -2.12 -32.28 7.29
N MET A 81 -3.09 -32.40 8.20
CA MET A 81 -2.81 -32.51 9.65
C MET A 81 -3.55 -33.70 10.22
N SER A 82 -2.80 -34.77 10.54
CA SER A 82 -3.28 -36.08 11.03
C SER A 82 -4.21 -36.84 10.08
N VAL A 83 -5.20 -36.18 9.48
CA VAL A 83 -6.07 -36.63 8.38
C VAL A 83 -6.09 -35.51 7.34
N PRO A 84 -6.14 -35.80 6.02
CA PRO A 84 -6.24 -34.75 5.01
C PRO A 84 -7.48 -33.88 5.28
N ASN A 85 -7.34 -32.55 5.25
CA ASN A 85 -8.47 -31.61 5.48
C ASN A 85 -9.36 -31.48 4.23
N HIS A 86 -9.82 -32.63 3.76
CA HIS A 86 -10.71 -32.83 2.65
C HIS A 86 -11.87 -33.68 3.15
N TYR A 87 -13.07 -33.32 2.78
CA TYR A 87 -14.21 -34.19 3.00
C TYR A 87 -15.15 -34.12 1.81
N LEU A 88 -15.75 -35.26 1.51
CA LEU A 88 -16.65 -35.45 0.38
C LEU A 88 -17.99 -35.93 0.94
N TRP A 89 -19.03 -35.13 0.76
CA TRP A 89 -20.38 -35.48 1.16
C TRP A 89 -21.16 -35.89 -0.07
N LEU A 90 -21.80 -37.05 0.00
CA LEU A 90 -22.68 -37.57 -1.04
C LEU A 90 -24.13 -37.48 -0.55
N TYR A 91 -24.92 -36.65 -1.21
CA TYR A 91 -26.34 -36.49 -0.94
C TYR A 91 -27.17 -37.53 -1.70
N HIS A 92 -28.38 -37.79 -1.19
CA HIS A 92 -29.31 -38.77 -1.76
C HIS A 92 -29.75 -38.43 -3.20
N ASP A 93 -29.72 -37.15 -3.58
CA ASP A 93 -30.04 -36.65 -4.92
C ASP A 93 -28.90 -36.82 -5.96
N LYS A 94 -27.80 -37.46 -5.52
CA LYS A 94 -26.52 -37.65 -6.24
C LYS A 94 -25.68 -36.38 -6.39
N THR A 95 -25.93 -35.38 -5.54
CA THR A 95 -25.07 -34.22 -5.41
C THR A 95 -23.86 -34.58 -4.55
N LEU A 96 -22.68 -34.24 -5.06
CA LEU A 96 -21.43 -34.29 -4.31
C LEU A 96 -21.12 -32.89 -3.79
N LEU A 97 -20.68 -32.80 -2.55
CA LEU A 97 -20.10 -31.61 -1.96
C LEU A 97 -18.68 -31.95 -1.54
N TYR A 98 -17.71 -31.31 -2.19
CA TYR A 98 -16.31 -31.40 -1.87
C TYR A 98 -15.87 -30.12 -1.17
N MET A 99 -15.25 -30.26 0.00
CA MET A 99 -14.66 -29.13 0.72
C MET A 99 -13.18 -29.40 0.99
N SER A 100 -12.38 -28.34 0.87
CA SER A 100 -10.94 -28.39 1.12
C SER A 100 -10.46 -27.13 1.81
N LYS A 101 -9.61 -27.29 2.82
CA LYS A 101 -8.84 -26.17 3.39
C LYS A 101 -7.61 -25.88 2.54
N LEU A 102 -7.45 -24.63 2.12
CA LEU A 102 -6.35 -24.16 1.29
C LEU A 102 -5.68 -22.95 1.93
N THR A 103 -4.36 -22.88 1.83
CA THR A 103 -3.63 -21.61 1.96
C THR A 103 -3.17 -21.19 0.57
N LEU A 104 -3.51 -19.96 0.20
CA LEU A 104 -3.25 -19.39 -1.11
C LEU A 104 -2.29 -18.22 -0.98
N VAL A 105 -1.25 -18.19 -1.82
CA VAL A 105 -0.44 -16.99 -2.04
C VAL A 105 -0.88 -16.41 -3.37
N LEU A 106 -1.64 -15.32 -3.33
CA LEU A 106 -2.30 -14.71 -4.48
C LEU A 106 -1.57 -13.43 -4.88
N SER A 107 -1.47 -13.17 -6.19
CA SER A 107 -0.98 -11.91 -6.70
C SER A 107 -2.07 -10.84 -6.65
N CYS A 108 -1.69 -9.64 -6.24
CA CYS A 108 -2.56 -8.47 -6.21
C CYS A 108 -1.77 -7.27 -6.73
N ALA A 109 -2.18 -6.73 -7.88
CA ALA A 109 -1.54 -5.56 -8.48
C ALA A 109 -1.97 -4.27 -7.75
N MET A 110 -1.28 -3.97 -6.66
CA MET A 110 -1.54 -2.80 -5.81
C MET A 110 -1.09 -1.50 -6.51
N LYS A 111 -1.81 -0.40 -6.23
CA LYS A 111 -1.52 0.94 -6.77
C LYS A 111 -1.21 1.91 -5.64
N PHE A 112 0.01 2.44 -5.61
CA PHE A 112 0.52 3.25 -4.49
C PHE A 112 0.49 4.77 -4.74
N GLU A 113 -0.24 5.26 -5.74
CA GLU A 113 -0.29 6.68 -6.10
C GLU A 113 -0.68 7.56 -4.91
N SER A 114 -1.70 7.14 -4.15
CA SER A 114 -2.17 7.85 -2.95
C SER A 114 -1.55 7.34 -1.65
N TYR A 115 -0.46 6.56 -1.68
CA TYR A 115 0.13 5.98 -0.47
C TYR A 115 0.57 7.06 0.53
N PRO A 116 0.23 6.96 1.84
CA PRO A 116 -0.44 5.83 2.54
C PRO A 116 -1.97 5.97 2.68
N HIS A 117 -2.62 6.92 2.00
CA HIS A 117 -4.08 7.12 1.98
C HIS A 117 -4.82 6.20 1.01
N ASP A 118 -4.14 5.16 0.53
CA ASP A 118 -4.58 4.28 -0.54
C ASP A 118 -5.63 3.25 -0.09
N THR A 119 -6.47 2.86 -1.06
CA THR A 119 -7.35 1.70 -0.98
C THR A 119 -6.96 0.72 -2.07
N GLN A 120 -6.65 -0.51 -1.68
CA GLN A 120 -6.25 -1.59 -2.57
C GLN A 120 -7.42 -2.51 -2.88
N ILE A 121 -7.48 -2.99 -4.12
CA ILE A 121 -8.49 -3.96 -4.56
C ILE A 121 -7.74 -5.24 -4.91
N CYS A 122 -7.90 -6.27 -4.08
CA CYS A 122 -7.29 -7.57 -4.29
C CYS A 122 -8.34 -8.61 -4.64
N LEU A 123 -8.10 -9.35 -5.72
CA LEU A 123 -9.02 -10.36 -6.23
C LEU A 123 -8.50 -11.76 -5.93
N MET A 124 -9.39 -12.71 -5.72
CA MET A 124 -9.13 -14.14 -5.74
C MET A 124 -9.96 -14.74 -6.86
N MET A 125 -9.31 -15.23 -7.92
CA MET A 125 -9.98 -15.68 -9.13
C MET A 125 -9.89 -17.20 -9.27
N ILE A 126 -11.03 -17.86 -9.46
CA ILE A 126 -11.17 -19.31 -9.65
C ILE A 126 -11.66 -19.53 -11.07
N GLU A 127 -10.86 -20.20 -11.90
CA GLU A 127 -11.14 -20.42 -13.33
C GLU A 127 -11.10 -21.92 -13.66
N SER A 128 -11.86 -22.34 -14.68
CA SER A 128 -11.81 -23.69 -15.22
C SER A 128 -10.53 -23.89 -16.05
N LEU A 129 -9.80 -24.98 -15.86
CA LEU A 129 -8.51 -25.20 -16.50
C LEU A 129 -8.64 -25.63 -17.97
N SER A 130 -9.49 -26.61 -18.26
CA SER A 130 -9.56 -27.28 -19.57
C SER A 130 -10.94 -27.26 -20.21
N HIS A 131 -12.00 -27.15 -19.42
CA HIS A 131 -13.39 -27.13 -19.91
C HIS A 131 -13.85 -25.72 -20.24
N THR A 132 -14.56 -25.58 -21.36
CA THR A 132 -15.20 -24.31 -21.75
C THR A 132 -16.58 -24.18 -21.08
N VAL A 133 -17.19 -23.00 -21.19
CA VAL A 133 -18.55 -22.70 -20.69
C VAL A 133 -19.61 -23.68 -21.26
N ASN A 134 -19.36 -24.30 -22.41
CA ASN A 134 -20.27 -25.31 -22.99
C ASN A 134 -20.29 -26.63 -22.21
N ASP A 135 -19.21 -26.95 -21.49
CA ASP A 135 -19.03 -28.22 -20.78
C ASP A 135 -19.14 -28.05 -19.27
N LEU A 136 -18.66 -26.93 -18.74
CA LEU A 136 -18.56 -26.65 -17.31
C LEU A 136 -18.87 -25.18 -17.01
N VAL A 137 -19.78 -24.94 -16.06
CA VAL A 137 -20.17 -23.59 -15.64
C VAL A 137 -20.03 -23.47 -14.13
N PHE A 138 -19.28 -22.48 -13.67
CA PHE A 138 -19.15 -22.14 -12.27
C PHE A 138 -20.19 -21.11 -11.88
N VAL A 139 -20.86 -21.35 -10.76
CA VAL A 139 -21.90 -20.46 -10.24
C VAL A 139 -21.69 -20.29 -8.75
N TRP A 140 -21.83 -19.08 -8.24
CA TRP A 140 -21.85 -18.83 -6.81
C TRP A 140 -23.08 -19.49 -6.16
N ASN A 141 -22.93 -20.06 -4.96
CA ASN A 141 -24.07 -20.59 -4.22
C ASN A 141 -25.09 -19.46 -3.93
N ALA A 142 -26.38 -19.75 -4.08
CA ALA A 142 -27.43 -18.74 -3.96
C ALA A 142 -27.68 -18.28 -2.51
N THR A 143 -27.44 -19.15 -1.52
CA THR A 143 -27.66 -18.80 -0.11
C THR A 143 -26.45 -18.08 0.48
N ASP A 144 -25.29 -18.72 0.40
CA ASP A 144 -24.07 -18.28 1.08
C ASP A 144 -22.86 -18.46 0.15
N PRO A 145 -22.62 -17.51 -0.78
CA PRO A 145 -21.52 -17.63 -1.74
C PRO A 145 -20.16 -17.31 -1.11
N LEU A 146 -20.13 -16.39 -0.14
CA LEU A 146 -18.94 -15.91 0.53
C LEU A 146 -19.23 -15.67 2.01
N VAL A 147 -18.44 -16.29 2.87
CA VAL A 147 -18.45 -16.04 4.31
C VAL A 147 -17.05 -15.58 4.72
N VAL A 148 -16.93 -14.37 5.28
CA VAL A 148 -15.67 -13.84 5.78
C VAL A 148 -15.73 -13.80 7.29
N ASN A 149 -14.72 -14.38 7.96
CA ASN A 149 -14.64 -14.33 9.42
C ASN A 149 -14.54 -12.86 9.90
N PRO A 150 -15.47 -12.38 10.76
CA PRO A 150 -15.47 -10.99 11.23
C PRO A 150 -14.31 -10.68 12.18
N GLU A 151 -13.65 -11.68 12.75
CA GLU A 151 -12.50 -11.52 13.66
C GLU A 151 -11.16 -11.32 12.93
N ILE A 152 -11.17 -11.26 11.58
CA ILE A 152 -9.95 -11.02 10.80
C ILE A 152 -9.52 -9.56 10.99
N GLU A 153 -8.45 -9.38 11.77
CA GLU A 153 -7.76 -8.11 11.89
C GLU A 153 -6.39 -8.17 11.22
N LEU A 154 -6.15 -7.19 10.33
CA LEU A 154 -4.88 -7.01 9.64
C LEU A 154 -4.12 -5.86 10.33
N PRO A 155 -2.80 -5.97 10.57
CA PRO A 155 -2.07 -4.94 11.32
C PRO A 155 -2.00 -3.57 10.61
N GLN A 156 -1.87 -3.57 9.28
CA GLN A 156 -1.62 -2.37 8.47
C GLN A 156 -2.82 -1.96 7.59
N LEU A 157 -3.73 -2.89 7.32
CA LEU A 157 -4.88 -2.68 6.45
C LEU A 157 -6.16 -3.13 7.16
N ASP A 158 -7.31 -2.72 6.65
CA ASP A 158 -8.62 -3.16 7.08
C ASP A 158 -9.43 -3.64 5.88
N ILE A 159 -10.25 -4.66 6.07
CA ILE A 159 -11.20 -5.11 5.06
C ILE A 159 -12.37 -4.13 5.07
N ALA A 160 -12.36 -3.17 4.14
CA ALA A 160 -13.40 -2.15 4.03
C ALA A 160 -14.68 -2.70 3.38
N ASN A 161 -14.53 -3.57 2.39
CA ASN A 161 -15.65 -4.22 1.72
C ASN A 161 -15.21 -5.56 1.12
N ASN A 162 -16.13 -6.52 1.00
CA ASN A 162 -15.91 -7.77 0.29
C ASN A 162 -17.17 -8.17 -0.48
N TYR A 163 -16.99 -8.69 -1.69
CA TYR A 163 -18.11 -9.13 -2.53
C TYR A 163 -17.66 -10.17 -3.56
N THR A 164 -18.62 -10.86 -4.15
CA THR A 164 -18.39 -11.84 -5.23
C THR A 164 -18.67 -11.21 -6.59
N ALA A 165 -17.96 -11.70 -7.61
CA ALA A 165 -18.06 -11.26 -8.99
C ALA A 165 -17.90 -12.43 -9.96
N ASP A 166 -18.32 -12.23 -11.21
CA ASP A 166 -18.05 -13.11 -12.34
C ASP A 166 -16.91 -12.51 -13.17
N CYS A 167 -15.90 -13.31 -13.50
CA CYS A 167 -14.71 -12.92 -14.26
C CYS A 167 -14.53 -13.74 -15.55
N THR A 168 -15.60 -14.41 -16.01
CA THR A 168 -15.62 -15.23 -17.22
C THR A 168 -15.00 -14.48 -18.39
N ILE A 169 -14.04 -15.11 -19.06
CA ILE A 169 -13.20 -14.47 -20.07
C ILE A 169 -13.08 -15.35 -21.32
N GLU A 170 -13.08 -14.69 -22.47
CA GLU A 170 -12.85 -15.30 -23.77
C GLU A 170 -11.36 -15.34 -24.10
N TYR A 171 -10.85 -16.54 -24.35
CA TYR A 171 -9.51 -16.77 -24.89
C TYR A 171 -9.61 -17.22 -26.35
N SER A 172 -8.47 -17.27 -27.04
CA SER A 172 -8.39 -17.78 -28.42
C SER A 172 -8.87 -19.25 -28.56
N THR A 173 -8.81 -20.02 -27.47
CA THR A 173 -9.24 -21.42 -27.40
C THR A 173 -10.71 -21.59 -27.05
N GLY A 174 -11.42 -20.54 -26.64
CA GLY A 174 -12.81 -20.57 -26.22
C GLY A 174 -13.10 -19.71 -24.99
N ASN A 175 -14.35 -19.74 -24.54
CA ASN A 175 -14.80 -19.02 -23.34
C ASN A 175 -14.70 -19.94 -22.11
N PHE A 176 -14.06 -19.46 -21.04
CA PHE A 176 -13.80 -20.21 -19.81
C PHE A 176 -14.46 -19.53 -18.62
N THR A 177 -15.18 -20.32 -17.82
CA THR A 177 -15.93 -19.81 -16.67
C THR A 177 -14.97 -19.40 -15.55
N CYS A 178 -15.22 -18.24 -14.94
CA CYS A 178 -14.37 -17.70 -13.90
C CYS A 178 -15.21 -16.98 -12.83
N LEU A 179 -14.94 -17.28 -11.56
CA LEU A 179 -15.55 -16.62 -10.42
C LEU A 179 -14.49 -15.86 -9.63
N ALA A 180 -14.82 -14.67 -9.13
CA ALA A 180 -13.92 -13.85 -8.35
C ALA A 180 -14.50 -13.46 -6.99
N VAL A 181 -13.67 -13.49 -5.95
CA VAL A 181 -13.92 -12.79 -4.69
C VAL A 181 -13.08 -11.53 -4.70
N VAL A 182 -13.70 -10.39 -4.37
CA VAL A 182 -13.04 -9.08 -4.37
C VAL A 182 -12.94 -8.57 -2.93
N PHE A 183 -11.72 -8.28 -2.49
CA PHE A 183 -11.43 -7.64 -1.21
C PHE A 183 -11.02 -6.20 -1.44
N THR A 184 -11.76 -5.26 -0.85
CA THR A 184 -11.39 -3.85 -0.79
C THR A 184 -10.67 -3.61 0.54
N LEU A 185 -9.37 -3.36 0.47
CA LEU A 185 -8.49 -3.19 1.62
C LEU A 185 -8.14 -1.72 1.79
N LYS A 186 -8.43 -1.13 2.95
CA LYS A 186 -8.11 0.27 3.26
C LYS A 186 -6.95 0.32 4.25
N ARG A 187 -5.95 1.17 4.00
CA ARG A 187 -4.79 1.28 4.90
C ARG A 187 -5.13 2.00 6.21
N ARG A 188 -4.55 1.54 7.32
CA ARG A 188 -4.57 2.22 8.61
C ARG A 188 -3.51 3.33 8.64
N LEU A 189 -3.96 4.58 8.78
CA LEU A 189 -3.06 5.75 8.72
C LEU A 189 -2.28 6.02 10.02
N GLY A 190 -2.71 5.48 11.16
CA GLY A 190 -2.17 5.85 12.48
C GLY A 190 -0.66 5.68 12.62
N TYR A 191 -0.10 4.59 12.06
CA TYR A 191 1.34 4.34 12.07
C TYR A 191 2.11 5.40 11.28
N HIS A 192 1.67 5.70 10.05
CA HIS A 192 2.31 6.69 9.19
C HIS A 192 2.22 8.12 9.76
N LEU A 193 1.11 8.45 10.43
CA LEU A 193 0.94 9.73 11.12
C LEU A 193 2.01 9.93 12.20
N LEU A 194 2.20 8.95 13.07
CA LEU A 194 3.10 9.04 14.22
C LEU A 194 4.58 8.88 13.86
N HIS A 195 4.91 8.01 12.89
CA HIS A 195 6.30 7.71 12.54
C HIS A 195 6.84 8.51 11.36
N THR A 196 5.97 9.04 10.48
CA THR A 196 6.39 9.76 9.27
C THR A 196 5.94 11.22 9.29
N TYR A 197 4.64 11.50 9.33
CA TYR A 197 4.13 12.87 9.19
C TYR A 197 4.48 13.79 10.37
N ILE A 198 4.25 13.36 11.61
CA ILE A 198 4.53 14.19 12.80
C ILE A 198 6.04 14.49 12.93
N PRO A 199 6.96 13.51 12.85
CA PRO A 199 8.38 13.80 12.97
C PRO A 199 8.92 14.67 11.84
N SER A 200 8.47 14.46 10.59
CA SER A 200 8.91 15.29 9.45
C SER A 200 8.42 16.73 9.57
N ALA A 201 7.18 16.94 10.02
CA ALA A 201 6.66 18.29 10.32
C ALA A 201 7.47 18.97 11.45
N LEU A 202 7.80 18.24 12.52
CA LEU A 202 8.63 18.77 13.61
C LEU A 202 10.04 19.15 13.11
N ILE A 203 10.66 18.37 12.23
CA ILE A 203 11.96 18.71 11.64
C ILE A 203 11.87 20.00 10.81
N VAL A 204 10.80 20.18 10.04
CA VAL A 204 10.58 21.45 9.32
C VAL A 204 10.45 22.63 10.29
N VAL A 205 9.69 22.48 11.37
CA VAL A 205 9.57 23.53 12.41
C VAL A 205 10.91 23.82 13.08
N MET A 206 11.71 22.79 13.38
CA MET A 206 13.06 22.92 13.94
C MET A 206 13.99 23.73 13.03
N SER A 207 13.86 23.59 11.71
CA SER A 207 14.65 24.38 10.76
C SER A 207 14.40 25.88 10.88
N TRP A 208 13.18 26.30 11.24
CA TRP A 208 12.81 27.72 11.39
C TRP A 208 13.26 28.34 12.71
N ILE A 209 13.68 27.52 13.68
CA ILE A 209 14.30 28.03 14.92
C ILE A 209 15.57 28.83 14.56
N SER A 210 16.24 28.49 13.45
CA SER A 210 17.40 29.23 12.95
C SER A 210 17.11 30.72 12.70
N PHE A 211 15.89 31.12 12.33
CA PHE A 211 15.51 32.52 12.11
C PHE A 211 15.43 33.36 13.39
N TRP A 212 15.33 32.70 14.54
CA TRP A 212 15.30 33.34 15.86
C TRP A 212 16.70 33.46 16.47
N ILE A 213 17.66 32.69 15.95
CA ILE A 213 19.05 32.74 16.39
C ILE A 213 19.72 33.97 15.78
N LYS A 214 20.49 34.67 16.61
CA LYS A 214 21.27 35.83 16.19
C LYS A 214 22.12 35.48 14.96
N PRO A 215 22.10 36.28 13.89
CA PRO A 215 22.86 36.03 12.68
C PRO A 215 24.35 35.78 12.91
N GLU A 216 24.93 36.38 13.96
CA GLU A 216 26.33 36.22 14.33
C GLU A 216 26.71 34.78 14.77
N ALA A 217 25.73 33.93 15.14
CA ALA A 217 25.95 32.55 15.56
C ALA A 217 25.92 31.55 14.39
N ILE A 218 26.83 31.74 13.43
CA ILE A 218 26.96 30.95 12.19
C ILE A 218 26.98 29.43 12.44
N PRO A 219 27.79 28.87 13.38
CA PRO A 219 27.89 27.43 13.55
C PRO A 219 26.56 26.78 13.97
N ALA A 220 25.74 27.49 14.76
CA ALA A 220 24.46 26.99 15.21
C ALA A 220 23.43 26.91 14.07
N ARG A 221 23.32 27.96 13.24
CA ARG A 221 22.36 28.01 12.12
C ARG A 221 22.67 26.95 11.05
N VAL A 222 23.94 26.81 10.66
CA VAL A 222 24.36 25.80 9.67
C VAL A 222 24.09 24.39 10.17
N THR A 223 24.47 24.09 11.41
CA THR A 223 24.28 22.76 12.00
C THR A 223 22.80 22.38 12.03
N LEU A 224 21.92 23.27 12.50
CA LEU A 224 20.48 22.99 12.53
C LEU A 224 19.90 22.70 11.15
N GLY A 225 20.25 23.49 10.13
CA GLY A 225 19.72 23.28 8.78
C GLY A 225 20.26 22.02 8.09
N VAL A 226 21.58 21.76 8.17
CA VAL A 226 22.20 20.58 7.55
C VAL A 226 21.75 19.29 8.25
N THR A 227 21.71 19.28 9.59
CA THR A 227 21.21 18.12 10.33
C THR A 227 19.75 17.85 10.00
N SER A 228 18.90 18.89 9.91
CA SER A 228 17.49 18.71 9.53
C SER A 228 17.33 18.09 8.14
N LEU A 229 18.13 18.51 7.17
CA LEU A 229 18.10 17.97 5.81
C LEU A 229 18.55 16.50 5.78
N LEU A 230 19.62 16.18 6.50
CA LEU A 230 20.11 14.80 6.64
C LEU A 230 19.07 13.89 7.32
N THR A 231 18.40 14.39 8.35
CA THR A 231 17.34 13.64 9.05
C THR A 231 16.15 13.37 8.12
N LEU A 232 15.68 14.38 7.36
CA LEU A 232 14.61 14.17 6.37
C LEU A 232 15.02 13.20 5.26
N ALA A 233 16.25 13.26 4.76
CA ALA A 233 16.75 12.34 3.74
C ALA A 233 16.77 10.89 4.27
N THR A 234 17.22 10.70 5.51
CA THR A 234 17.19 9.40 6.20
C THR A 234 15.76 8.89 6.35
N GLN A 235 14.84 9.74 6.80
CA GLN A 235 13.44 9.39 6.99
C GLN A 235 12.74 9.05 5.66
N ASN A 236 13.06 9.78 4.58
CA ASN A 236 12.54 9.48 3.24
C ASN A 236 12.98 8.08 2.81
N THR A 237 14.25 7.75 2.99
CA THR A 237 14.79 6.41 2.68
C THR A 237 14.08 5.35 3.50
N GLN A 238 13.90 5.56 4.80
CA GLN A 238 13.22 4.63 5.70
C GLN A 238 11.76 4.38 5.28
N SER A 239 11.04 5.43 4.86
CA SER A 239 9.64 5.32 4.44
C SER A 239 9.43 4.45 3.19
N GLN A 240 10.48 4.20 2.40
CA GLN A 240 10.44 3.47 1.14
C GLN A 240 10.98 2.03 1.25
N GLN A 241 11.54 1.63 2.40
CA GLN A 241 12.20 0.32 2.53
C GLN A 241 11.28 -0.88 2.33
N SER A 242 10.00 -0.73 2.63
CA SER A 242 9.01 -1.81 2.56
C SER A 242 8.10 -1.74 1.33
N LEU A 243 8.33 -0.76 0.46
CA LEU A 243 7.55 -0.55 -0.76
C LEU A 243 8.34 -1.02 -1.98
N PRO A 244 7.68 -1.58 -3.00
CA PRO A 244 8.33 -1.88 -4.26
C PRO A 244 8.81 -0.57 -4.92
N PRO A 245 9.95 -0.59 -5.62
CA PRO A 245 10.41 0.57 -6.38
C PRO A 245 9.46 0.85 -7.55
N VAL A 246 8.55 1.80 -7.36
CA VAL A 246 7.62 2.27 -8.40
C VAL A 246 8.17 3.54 -9.08
N SER A 247 7.91 3.69 -10.38
CA SER A 247 8.42 4.81 -11.18
C SER A 247 7.57 6.08 -11.10
N TYR A 248 6.35 6.00 -10.56
CA TYR A 248 5.45 7.14 -10.42
C TYR A 248 5.56 7.78 -9.03
N VAL A 249 5.13 9.05 -8.94
CA VAL A 249 5.14 9.83 -7.70
C VAL A 249 4.03 9.37 -6.77
N LYS A 250 4.37 9.12 -5.50
CA LYS A 250 3.42 8.76 -4.44
C LYS A 250 3.07 9.99 -3.59
N ALA A 251 1.91 9.99 -2.94
CA ALA A 251 1.50 11.08 -2.05
C ALA A 251 2.52 11.33 -0.90
N ILE A 252 3.14 10.27 -0.36
CA ILE A 252 4.21 10.41 0.63
C ILE A 252 5.47 11.07 0.06
N ASP A 253 5.80 10.81 -1.22
CA ASP A 253 6.97 11.41 -1.87
C ASP A 253 6.75 12.92 -2.05
N VAL A 254 5.52 13.34 -2.38
CA VAL A 254 5.14 14.76 -2.46
C VAL A 254 5.32 15.44 -1.10
N TRP A 255 4.87 14.81 -0.02
CA TRP A 255 5.04 15.33 1.34
C TRP A 255 6.52 15.47 1.71
N MET A 256 7.30 14.39 1.59
CA MET A 256 8.72 14.37 1.97
C MET A 256 9.56 15.32 1.11
N SER A 257 9.27 15.42 -0.19
CA SER A 257 9.93 16.37 -1.10
C SER A 257 9.58 17.81 -0.72
N SER A 258 8.32 18.09 -0.40
CA SER A 258 7.90 19.41 0.06
C SER A 258 8.61 19.82 1.35
N CYS A 259 8.61 18.97 2.38
CA CYS A 259 9.36 19.20 3.62
C CYS A 259 10.85 19.48 3.36
N SER A 260 11.46 18.71 2.46
CA SER A 260 12.87 18.88 2.09
C SER A 260 13.14 20.22 1.42
N VAL A 261 12.24 20.69 0.55
CA VAL A 261 12.32 22.01 -0.08
C VAL A 261 12.24 23.12 0.98
N PHE A 262 11.34 23.01 1.97
CA PHE A 262 11.25 24.01 3.05
C PHE A 262 12.53 24.09 3.89
N VAL A 263 13.12 22.95 4.26
CA VAL A 263 14.39 22.93 4.99
C VAL A 263 15.53 23.48 4.12
N PHE A 264 15.58 23.13 2.83
CA PHE A 264 16.57 23.69 1.91
C PHE A 264 16.43 25.21 1.75
N LEU A 265 15.21 25.73 1.66
CA LEU A 265 14.96 27.16 1.60
C LEU A 265 15.37 27.88 2.90
N SER A 266 15.25 27.23 4.07
CA SER A 266 15.76 27.78 5.34
C SER A 266 17.29 27.88 5.36
N LEU A 267 18.00 26.92 4.76
CA LEU A 267 19.45 26.97 4.58
C LEU A 267 19.87 28.06 3.58
N MET A 268 19.12 28.21 2.49
CA MET A 268 19.35 29.25 1.49
C MET A 268 19.16 30.64 2.10
N GLU A 269 18.11 30.81 2.91
CA GLU A 269 17.85 32.03 3.67
C GLU A 269 19.04 32.40 4.55
N PHE A 270 19.59 31.44 5.29
CA PHE A 270 20.78 31.65 6.11
C PHE A 270 21.99 32.08 5.26
N ALA A 271 22.21 31.43 4.11
CA ALA A 271 23.32 31.79 3.21
C ALA A 271 23.19 33.24 2.71
N ILE A 272 21.97 33.66 2.37
CA ILE A 272 21.66 35.04 1.97
C ILE A 272 21.91 36.00 3.13
N VAL A 273 21.39 35.72 4.33
CA VAL A 273 21.61 36.55 5.54
C VAL A 273 23.10 36.70 5.84
N ASN A 274 23.87 35.62 5.78
CA ASN A 274 25.31 35.67 6.01
C ASN A 274 26.04 36.53 4.96
N SER A 275 25.63 36.45 3.69
CA SER A 275 26.23 37.27 2.61
C SER A 275 26.03 38.77 2.80
N TYR A 276 24.90 39.19 3.36
CA TYR A 276 24.62 40.60 3.69
C TYR A 276 25.29 41.04 5.00
N MET A 277 25.60 40.10 5.89
CA MET A 277 26.32 40.37 7.13
C MET A 277 27.82 40.52 6.95
N GLU A 278 28.44 39.76 6.04
CA GLU A 278 29.87 39.87 5.78
C GLU A 278 30.17 41.26 5.19
N PRO A 279 30.93 42.13 5.89
CA PRO A 279 31.35 43.38 5.30
C PRO A 279 32.27 43.06 4.12
N ILE A 280 31.99 43.68 2.97
CA ILE A 280 32.76 43.63 1.70
C ILE A 280 34.28 43.90 1.91
N SER A 281 34.70 44.35 3.08
CA SER A 281 36.09 44.68 3.45
C SER A 281 37.06 43.49 3.63
N SER A 282 36.62 42.23 3.66
CA SER A 282 37.56 41.10 3.90
C SER A 282 38.14 40.45 2.63
N LYS A 283 37.80 40.92 1.42
CA LYS A 283 38.23 40.28 0.15
C LYS A 283 39.24 41.08 -0.69
N HIS A 284 39.84 42.17 -0.18
CA HIS A 284 40.95 42.84 -0.87
C HIS A 284 42.18 42.99 0.02
N GLY A 285 43.27 42.29 -0.36
CA GLY A 285 44.62 42.81 -0.22
C GLY A 285 45.44 42.36 0.99
N LYS A 286 46.14 41.22 0.86
CA LYS A 286 47.56 41.22 1.22
C LYS A 286 48.25 42.18 0.24
N GLY A 287 48.69 43.34 0.73
CA GLY A 287 49.63 44.21 0.03
C GLY A 287 49.10 45.60 -0.35
N PHE A 288 49.92 46.58 0.01
CA PHE A 288 50.02 47.98 -0.43
C PHE A 288 49.37 49.10 0.41
N SER A 289 50.22 50.10 0.65
CA SER A 289 50.12 51.23 1.57
C SER A 289 49.04 52.26 1.22
N ALA A 290 48.67 53.00 2.25
CA ALA A 290 47.68 54.08 2.29
C ALA A 290 48.04 55.31 1.43
N GLU A 291 47.01 55.95 0.88
CA GLU A 291 46.87 57.42 0.74
C GLU A 291 45.37 57.79 0.50
N GLU A 292 44.99 59.02 0.87
CA GLU A 292 43.72 59.44 1.50
C GLU A 292 42.56 59.98 0.61
N MET A 293 41.32 59.55 0.92
CA MET A 293 40.05 60.32 1.20
C MET A 293 39.27 61.12 0.11
N PRO A 294 37.98 61.54 0.34
CA PRO A 294 36.88 61.00 1.18
C PRO A 294 35.52 60.88 0.42
N GLY A 295 34.53 60.09 0.91
CA GLY A 295 33.16 60.30 0.42
C GLY A 295 32.02 59.29 0.57
N LEU A 296 32.13 58.17 1.30
CA LEU A 296 30.96 57.50 1.92
C LEU A 296 31.48 56.54 3.01
N PRO A 297 30.99 56.57 4.26
CA PRO A 297 31.59 55.76 5.30
C PRO A 297 31.30 54.28 5.02
N ALA A 298 32.32 53.42 5.03
CA ALA A 298 32.15 51.96 5.02
C ALA A 298 31.19 51.48 6.14
N ARG A 299 31.05 52.28 7.21
CA ARG A 299 30.03 52.12 8.26
C ARG A 299 28.57 52.24 7.76
N VAL A 300 28.27 53.12 6.82
CA VAL A 300 26.92 53.32 6.28
C VAL A 300 26.51 52.16 5.38
N ALA A 301 27.44 51.64 4.58
CA ALA A 301 27.20 50.43 3.77
C ALA A 301 27.00 49.18 4.66
N GLY A 302 27.77 49.03 5.74
CA GLY A 302 27.60 47.95 6.72
C GLY A 302 26.31 48.02 7.53
N CYS A 303 25.85 49.23 7.92
CA CYS A 303 24.55 49.41 8.57
C CYS A 303 23.39 48.98 7.67
N ARG A 304 23.42 49.33 6.37
CA ARG A 304 22.37 48.96 5.41
C ARG A 304 22.31 47.44 5.14
N GLY A 305 23.47 46.77 5.08
CA GLY A 305 23.54 45.31 4.96
C GLY A 305 22.98 44.57 6.17
N LYS A 306 23.33 45.04 7.38
CA LYS A 306 22.82 44.48 8.64
C LYS A 306 21.31 44.68 8.81
N GLU A 307 20.79 45.86 8.44
CA GLU A 307 19.35 46.13 8.44
C GLU A 307 18.60 45.24 7.44
N MET A 308 19.17 45.02 6.25
CA MET A 308 18.59 44.12 5.25
C MET A 308 18.55 42.67 5.74
N ALA A 309 19.64 42.18 6.33
CA ALA A 309 19.72 40.84 6.91
C ALA A 309 18.65 40.61 7.99
N LEU A 310 18.48 41.57 8.91
CA LEU A 310 17.45 41.51 9.95
C LEU A 310 16.01 41.60 9.39
N CYS A 311 15.83 42.32 8.29
CA CYS A 311 14.55 42.39 7.59
C CYS A 311 14.18 41.04 6.96
N ILE A 312 15.14 40.37 6.34
CA ILE A 312 14.97 39.03 5.75
C ILE A 312 14.59 38.02 6.85
N ASP A 313 15.35 37.94 7.95
CA ASP A 313 15.01 37.05 9.08
C ASP A 313 13.59 37.33 9.61
N ARG A 314 13.20 38.61 9.73
CA ARG A 314 11.86 39.01 10.21
C ARG A 314 10.75 38.58 9.26
N PHE A 315 10.95 38.70 7.95
CA PHE A 315 10.00 38.25 6.95
C PHE A 315 9.87 36.72 6.96
N SER A 316 11.00 36.01 6.98
CA SER A 316 11.07 34.54 6.99
C SER A 316 10.32 33.92 8.17
N ARG A 317 10.34 34.56 9.35
CA ARG A 317 9.60 34.12 10.55
C ARG A 317 8.09 33.98 10.35
N TYR A 318 7.49 34.77 9.47
CA TYR A 318 6.05 34.70 9.19
C TYR A 318 5.75 33.94 7.90
N PHE A 319 6.58 34.15 6.86
CA PHE A 319 6.37 33.56 5.55
C PHE A 319 6.46 32.03 5.57
N PHE A 320 7.49 31.46 6.20
CA PHE A 320 7.70 30.01 6.21
C PHE A 320 6.59 29.25 6.94
N PRO A 321 6.21 29.62 8.19
CA PRO A 321 5.09 28.97 8.87
C PRO A 321 3.76 29.10 8.13
N PHE A 322 3.47 30.28 7.58
CA PHE A 322 2.22 30.51 6.84
C PHE A 322 2.16 29.67 5.56
N SER A 323 3.25 29.64 4.79
CA SER A 323 3.34 28.83 3.57
C SER A 323 3.23 27.32 3.87
N PHE A 324 3.87 26.84 4.93
CA PHE A 324 3.77 25.44 5.34
C PHE A 324 2.37 25.09 5.85
N PHE A 325 1.68 26.01 6.53
CA PHE A 325 0.28 25.82 6.93
C PHE A 325 -0.63 25.67 5.70
N ILE A 326 -0.47 26.52 4.69
CA ILE A 326 -1.21 26.38 3.41
C ILE A 326 -0.92 25.02 2.78
N LEU A 327 0.35 24.61 2.73
CA LEU A 327 0.72 23.31 2.17
C LEU A 327 0.03 22.15 2.91
N ASN A 328 -0.03 22.21 4.25
CA ASN A 328 -0.75 21.20 5.04
C ASN A 328 -2.23 21.16 4.66
N VAL A 329 -2.91 22.32 4.64
CA VAL A 329 -4.33 22.38 4.29
C VAL A 329 -4.56 21.78 2.89
N VAL A 330 -3.76 22.17 1.90
CA VAL A 330 -3.87 21.65 0.54
C VAL A 330 -3.60 20.14 0.50
N TYR A 331 -2.51 19.68 1.09
CA TYR A 331 -2.13 18.27 1.10
C TYR A 331 -3.22 17.38 1.70
N TRP A 332 -3.65 17.70 2.93
CA TRP A 332 -4.67 16.93 3.63
C TRP A 332 -6.02 17.00 2.94
N SER A 333 -6.40 18.13 2.32
CA SER A 333 -7.65 18.21 1.56
C SER A 333 -7.65 17.43 0.24
N THR A 334 -6.47 17.13 -0.31
CA THR A 334 -6.35 16.45 -1.61
C THR A 334 -6.27 14.94 -1.47
N PHE A 335 -5.61 14.46 -0.41
CA PHE A 335 -5.31 13.04 -0.23
C PHE A 335 -6.14 12.34 0.85
N LEU A 336 -6.94 13.08 1.63
CA LEU A 336 -7.85 12.54 2.65
C LEU A 336 -9.29 12.58 2.13
#